data_AF-A0A3D5W9I0-F1
#
_entry.id   AF-A0A3D5W9I0-F1
#
_cell.length_a   1.000
_cell.length_b   1.000
_cell.length_c   1.000
_cell.angle_alpha   90.00
_cell.angle_beta   90.00
_cell.angle_gamma   90.00
#
_symmetry.space_group_name_H-M   'P 1'
#
loop_
_entity.id
_entity.type
_entity.pdbx_description
1 polymer ?
#
loop_
_entity_poly.entity_id
_entity_poly.type
_entity_poly.pdbx_seq_one_letter_code
_entity_poly.pdbx_strand_id
1 'polypeptide(L)'
;KMAGASRDINLSFEAAEVGLRGAETFIESQADDSAFNATGGGLYAQGTSDDDIEPAPFGTTWDDDNSRVLSSAPAGVTSAPRYMIKKVGESGGEGSLNIGGYGETDLTQKSVIYRITGRGTGGNDTTQTVLRSHYARAY
;
A
#
# COMPACT_ATOMS: atom_id res chain seq x y z
N LYS A 1 12.67 -32.62 7.43
CA LYS A 1 12.52 -31.30 8.11
C LYS A 1 12.02 -30.32 7.06
N MET A 2 10.70 -30.14 6.97
CA MET A 2 10.01 -29.27 5.99
C MET A 2 8.84 -28.52 6.67
N ALA A 3 8.20 -29.12 7.68
CA ALA A 3 7.11 -28.52 8.43
C ALA A 3 7.44 -27.16 9.07
N GLY A 4 8.67 -26.97 9.58
CA GLY A 4 9.10 -25.69 10.14
C GLY A 4 9.21 -24.59 9.08
N ALA A 5 9.77 -24.91 7.91
CA ALA A 5 9.88 -23.97 6.80
C ALA A 5 8.50 -23.62 6.21
N SER A 6 7.60 -24.60 6.05
CA SER A 6 6.23 -24.35 5.59
C SER A 6 5.45 -23.46 6.56
N ARG A 7 5.59 -23.68 7.87
CA ARG A 7 4.98 -22.81 8.89
C ARG A 7 5.52 -21.39 8.81
N ASP A 8 6.82 -21.23 8.62
CA ASP A 8 7.48 -19.92 8.55
C ASP A 8 7.04 -19.13 7.31
N ILE A 9 6.91 -19.80 6.16
CA ILE A 9 6.38 -19.21 4.93
C ILE A 9 4.94 -18.73 5.15
N ASN A 10 4.07 -19.60 5.68
CA ASN A 10 2.67 -19.24 5.93
C ASN A 10 2.54 -18.03 6.87
N LEU A 11 3.35 -18.01 7.93
CA LEU A 11 3.38 -16.91 8.89
C LEU A 11 3.83 -15.60 8.24
N SER A 12 4.89 -15.64 7.42
CA SER A 12 5.35 -14.45 6.69
C SER A 12 4.31 -13.93 5.69
N PHE A 13 3.54 -14.83 5.09
CA PHE A 13 2.46 -14.49 4.16
C PHE A 13 1.29 -13.83 4.88
N GLU A 14 0.83 -14.42 5.99
CA GLU A 14 -0.21 -13.83 6.85
C GLU A 14 0.22 -12.45 7.35
N ALA A 15 1.47 -12.30 7.77
CA ALA A 15 2.04 -11.03 8.18
C ALA A 15 2.00 -9.98 7.05
N ALA A 16 2.33 -10.37 5.82
CA ALA A 16 2.29 -9.48 4.68
C ALA A 16 0.85 -9.05 4.33
N GLU A 17 -0.12 -9.97 4.42
CA GLU A 17 -1.54 -9.69 4.23
C GLU A 17 -2.07 -8.71 5.28
N VAL A 18 -1.69 -8.89 6.55
CA VAL A 18 -2.02 -7.95 7.63
C VAL A 18 -1.43 -6.56 7.36
N GLY A 19 -0.23 -6.47 6.78
CA GLY A 19 0.34 -5.22 6.29
C GLY A 19 -0.51 -4.56 5.20
N LEU A 20 -1.01 -5.33 4.23
CA LEU A 20 -1.93 -4.82 3.19
C LEU A 20 -3.23 -4.30 3.79
N ARG A 21 -3.84 -5.04 4.72
CA ARG A 21 -5.07 -4.61 5.43
C ARG A 21 -4.87 -3.35 6.25
N GLY A 22 -3.71 -3.22 6.91
CA GLY A 22 -3.34 -2.01 7.64
C GLY A 22 -3.24 -0.79 6.72
N ALA A 23 -2.67 -0.96 5.53
CA ALA A 23 -2.62 0.09 4.51
C ALA A 23 -4.02 0.47 3.99
N GLU A 24 -4.88 -0.50 3.68
CA GLU A 24 -6.29 -0.26 3.30
C GLU A 24 -7.03 0.53 4.38
N THR A 25 -6.84 0.16 5.66
CA THR A 25 -7.44 0.86 6.81
C THR A 25 -6.93 2.30 6.92
N PHE A 26 -5.63 2.54 6.68
CA PHE A 26 -5.07 3.89 6.63
C PHE A 26 -5.65 4.70 5.47
N ILE A 27 -5.81 4.08 4.29
CA ILE A 27 -6.43 4.74 3.14
C ILE A 27 -7.86 5.12 3.51
N GLU A 28 -8.65 4.21 4.10
CA GLU A 28 -10.03 4.44 4.53
C GLU A 28 -10.17 5.50 5.63
N SER A 29 -9.14 5.73 6.44
CA SER A 29 -9.18 6.76 7.47
C SER A 29 -9.00 8.19 6.95
N GLN A 30 -8.58 8.38 5.69
CA GLN A 30 -8.37 9.72 5.14
C GLN A 30 -9.71 10.39 4.78
N ALA A 31 -9.80 11.72 4.88
CA ALA A 31 -10.98 12.46 4.43
C ALA A 31 -10.99 12.69 2.91
N ASP A 32 -9.80 12.83 2.33
CA ASP A 32 -9.52 13.04 0.91
C ASP A 32 -8.16 12.39 0.57
N ASP A 33 -7.67 12.56 -0.67
CA ASP A 33 -6.40 12.00 -1.13
C ASP A 33 -5.19 12.94 -0.93
N SER A 34 -5.34 14.06 -0.22
CA SER A 34 -4.28 15.06 -0.04
C SER A 34 -3.02 14.51 0.64
N ALA A 35 -3.17 13.49 1.49
CA ALA A 35 -2.07 12.76 2.10
C ALA A 35 -1.11 12.11 1.07
N PHE A 36 -1.57 11.93 -0.17
CA PHE A 36 -0.82 11.34 -1.28
C PHE A 36 -0.42 12.37 -2.35
N ASN A 37 -0.47 13.66 -2.05
CA ASN A 37 0.06 14.72 -2.93
C ASN A 37 1.56 14.98 -2.71
N ALA A 38 2.14 14.43 -1.64
CA ALA A 38 3.56 14.49 -1.36
C ALA A 38 4.08 13.10 -1.01
N THR A 39 5.33 12.84 -1.39
CA THR A 39 6.01 11.59 -1.05
C THR A 39 6.74 11.72 0.29
N GLY A 40 6.60 10.71 1.15
CA GLY A 40 7.32 10.59 2.40
C GLY A 40 6.68 9.59 3.36
N GLY A 41 7.49 8.98 4.25
CA GLY A 41 7.02 8.08 5.29
C GLY A 41 6.19 6.92 4.73
N GLY A 42 6.64 6.34 3.61
CA GLY A 42 5.98 5.23 2.91
C GLY A 42 4.74 5.58 2.09
N LEU A 43 4.38 6.85 1.95
CA LEU A 43 3.38 7.33 1.00
C LEU A 43 4.09 7.89 -0.22
N TYR A 44 3.66 7.52 -1.42
CA TYR A 44 4.25 7.95 -2.67
C TYR A 44 3.19 8.64 -3.53
N ALA A 45 3.44 9.89 -3.90
CA ALA A 45 2.55 10.67 -4.74
C ALA A 45 2.50 10.11 -6.15
N GLN A 46 1.49 10.50 -6.94
CA GLN A 46 1.48 10.14 -8.36
C GLN A 46 2.58 10.90 -9.10
N GLY A 47 3.31 10.22 -9.99
CA GLY A 47 4.40 10.85 -10.73
C GLY A 47 5.51 9.90 -11.10
N THR A 48 6.46 10.44 -11.86
CA THR A 48 7.68 9.76 -12.33
C THR A 48 8.97 10.46 -11.88
N SER A 49 8.84 11.53 -11.09
CA SER A 49 9.98 12.15 -10.41
C SER A 49 10.64 11.12 -9.50
N ASP A 50 11.96 11.21 -9.31
CA ASP A 50 12.71 10.24 -8.51
C ASP A 50 12.13 10.06 -7.10
N ASP A 51 11.70 11.16 -6.48
CA ASP A 51 11.07 11.15 -5.16
C ASP A 51 9.72 10.43 -5.15
N ASP A 52 8.96 10.43 -6.26
CA ASP A 52 7.65 9.78 -6.33
C ASP A 52 7.77 8.27 -6.59
N ILE A 53 8.94 7.78 -6.97
CA ILE A 53 9.13 6.37 -7.31
C ILE A 53 9.15 5.55 -6.02
N GLU A 54 8.18 4.64 -5.90
CA GLU A 54 8.19 3.62 -4.86
C GLU A 54 9.48 2.78 -4.97
N PRO A 55 10.26 2.62 -3.88
CA PRO A 55 11.50 1.87 -3.88
C PRO A 55 11.31 0.43 -4.35
N ALA A 56 12.36 -0.14 -4.93
CA ALA A 56 12.36 -1.53 -5.33
C ALA A 56 12.16 -2.43 -4.08
N PRO A 57 11.06 -3.20 -3.98
CA PRO A 57 10.66 -3.82 -2.73
C PRO A 57 11.63 -4.92 -2.24
N PHE A 58 12.38 -5.52 -3.15
CA PHE A 58 13.38 -6.56 -2.85
C PHE A 58 14.83 -6.04 -2.83
N GLY A 59 15.06 -4.80 -3.27
CA GLY A 59 16.39 -4.20 -3.40
C GLY A 59 16.69 -3.10 -2.38
N THR A 60 15.69 -2.71 -1.59
CA THR A 60 15.77 -1.60 -0.63
C THR A 60 15.48 -2.12 0.77
N THR A 61 16.22 -1.64 1.77
CA THR A 61 15.89 -1.87 3.18
C THR A 61 14.66 -1.03 3.53
N TRP A 62 13.66 -1.65 4.18
CA TRP A 62 12.47 -0.92 4.60
C TRP A 62 12.66 -0.34 6.00
N ASP A 63 12.47 0.96 6.14
CA ASP A 63 12.61 1.74 7.37
C ASP A 63 11.51 2.80 7.49
N ASP A 64 11.58 3.67 8.49
CA ASP A 64 10.56 4.69 8.76
C ASP A 64 10.54 5.82 7.73
N ASP A 65 11.61 5.98 6.94
CA ASP A 65 11.69 7.00 5.89
C ASP A 65 10.90 6.56 4.65
N ASN A 66 11.01 5.27 4.29
CA ASN A 66 10.46 4.74 3.05
C ASN A 66 9.24 3.81 3.21
N SER A 67 8.85 3.48 4.44
CA SER A 67 7.73 2.57 4.71
C SER A 67 7.08 2.85 6.07
N ARG A 68 5.85 2.37 6.25
CA ARG A 68 5.12 2.49 7.51
C ARG A 68 5.10 1.15 8.23
N VAL A 69 5.37 1.15 9.53
CA VAL A 69 5.21 -0.04 10.38
C VAL A 69 3.79 -0.13 10.90
N LEU A 70 3.22 -1.33 10.92
CA LEU A 70 1.93 -1.58 11.55
C LEU A 70 2.09 -1.55 13.08
N SER A 71 1.16 -0.89 13.76
CA SER A 71 1.21 -0.73 15.23
C SER A 71 1.07 -2.04 16.00
N SER A 72 0.48 -3.08 15.38
CA SER A 72 0.36 -4.42 15.94
C SER A 72 0.94 -5.46 14.99
N ALA A 73 1.60 -6.46 15.56
CA ALA A 73 2.19 -7.58 14.83
C ALA A 73 1.38 -8.86 15.08
N PRO A 74 1.13 -9.70 14.06
CA PRO A 74 0.53 -11.01 14.26
C PRO A 74 1.35 -11.88 15.23
N ALA A 75 0.70 -12.77 15.97
CA ALA A 75 1.40 -13.59 16.96
C ALA A 75 2.46 -14.49 16.29
N GLY A 76 3.69 -14.44 16.80
CA GLY A 76 4.78 -15.30 16.37
C GLY A 76 5.66 -14.77 15.25
N VAL A 77 5.34 -13.60 14.67
CA VAL A 77 6.27 -12.89 13.77
C VAL A 77 7.37 -12.20 14.58
N THR A 78 8.57 -12.10 14.02
CA THR A 78 9.69 -11.42 14.68
C THR A 78 9.56 -9.90 14.64
N SER A 79 9.21 -9.35 13.48
CA SER A 79 9.06 -7.92 13.27
C SER A 79 7.65 -7.58 12.83
N ALA A 80 7.14 -6.42 13.24
CA ALA A 80 5.85 -5.94 12.80
C ALA A 80 5.84 -5.76 11.26
N PRO A 81 4.74 -6.13 10.58
CA PRO A 81 4.61 -5.91 9.14
C PRO A 81 4.81 -4.44 8.77
N ARG A 82 5.35 -4.21 7.59
CA ARG A 82 5.52 -2.86 7.03
C ARG A 82 4.77 -2.74 5.71
N TYR A 83 4.38 -1.53 5.33
CA TYR A 83 3.69 -1.28 4.06
C TYR A 83 4.11 0.05 3.42
N MET A 84 3.94 0.12 2.10
CA MET A 84 4.10 1.29 1.25
C MET A 84 2.82 1.50 0.44
N ILE A 85 2.46 2.74 0.18
CA ILE A 85 1.26 3.09 -0.60
C ILE A 85 1.65 4.10 -1.68
N LYS A 86 1.44 3.74 -2.94
CA LYS A 86 1.66 4.61 -4.10
C LYS A 86 0.33 4.99 -4.72
N LYS A 87 0.06 6.29 -4.86
CA LYS A 87 -1.03 6.78 -5.71
C LYS A 87 -0.64 6.54 -7.18
N VAL A 88 -1.44 5.77 -7.91
CA VAL A 88 -1.14 5.42 -9.31
C VAL A 88 -2.06 6.12 -10.31
N GLY A 89 -3.25 6.54 -9.88
CA GLY A 89 -4.21 7.22 -10.74
C GLY A 89 -5.43 7.70 -9.99
N GLU A 90 -6.24 8.52 -10.65
CA GLU A 90 -7.55 8.96 -10.18
C GLU A 90 -8.50 9.16 -11.36
N SER A 91 -9.80 9.09 -11.09
CA SER A 91 -10.88 9.32 -12.05
C SER A 91 -12.03 10.06 -11.36
N GLY A 92 -12.65 11.03 -12.03
CA GLY A 92 -13.68 11.89 -11.41
C GLY A 92 -13.07 13.02 -10.58
N GLY A 93 -13.76 14.18 -10.54
CA GLY A 93 -13.24 15.43 -9.97
C GLY A 93 -13.24 16.60 -10.97
N GLU A 94 -13.35 17.83 -10.47
CA GLU A 94 -13.43 19.06 -11.28
C GLU A 94 -12.20 19.20 -12.18
N GLY A 95 -12.41 19.12 -13.50
CA GLY A 95 -11.35 19.11 -14.51
C GLY A 95 -11.50 18.03 -15.58
N SER A 96 -12.40 17.07 -15.38
CA SER A 96 -12.90 16.20 -16.46
C SER A 96 -13.55 17.06 -17.55
N LEU A 97 -13.03 17.01 -18.78
CA LEU A 97 -13.56 17.71 -19.95
C LEU A 97 -15.03 17.31 -20.15
N ASN A 98 -15.95 18.17 -19.72
CA ASN A 98 -17.38 18.05 -19.97
C ASN A 98 -17.65 18.18 -21.47
N ILE A 99 -17.58 17.07 -22.21
CA ILE A 99 -18.18 16.98 -23.54
C ILE A 99 -19.61 16.48 -23.34
N GLY A 100 -20.56 17.41 -23.34
CA GLY A 100 -21.97 17.10 -23.21
C GLY A 100 -22.44 16.25 -24.39
N GLY A 101 -22.72 14.98 -24.14
CA GLY A 101 -23.32 14.09 -25.12
C GLY A 101 -23.06 12.61 -24.81
N TYR A 102 -24.10 11.93 -24.32
CA TYR A 102 -24.19 10.49 -24.05
C TYR A 102 -23.52 9.95 -22.77
N GLY A 103 -24.38 9.55 -21.83
CA GLY A 103 -24.03 8.72 -20.67
C GLY A 103 -23.59 9.54 -19.47
N GLU A 104 -24.54 9.98 -18.65
CA GLU A 104 -24.27 10.46 -17.29
C GLU A 104 -23.58 9.34 -16.51
N THR A 105 -22.24 9.37 -16.49
CA THR A 105 -21.49 8.79 -15.39
C THR A 105 -21.41 9.92 -14.37
N ASP A 106 -21.85 9.68 -13.15
CA ASP A 106 -21.79 10.66 -12.08
C ASP A 106 -20.31 10.96 -11.74
N LEU A 107 -19.74 11.92 -12.46
CA LEU A 107 -18.33 12.33 -12.36
C LEU A 107 -18.07 13.25 -11.16
N THR A 108 -19.07 13.44 -10.28
CA THR A 108 -18.92 14.23 -9.05
C THR A 108 -18.10 13.51 -7.99
N GLN A 109 -18.07 12.17 -8.01
CA GLN A 109 -17.31 11.38 -7.03
C GLN A 109 -15.88 11.10 -7.53
N LYS A 110 -14.88 11.54 -6.77
CA LYS A 110 -13.46 11.33 -7.08
C LYS A 110 -13.04 9.93 -6.62
N SER A 111 -12.63 9.06 -7.53
CA SER A 111 -12.08 7.75 -7.23
C SER A 111 -10.57 7.75 -7.44
N VAL A 112 -9.81 7.33 -6.44
CA VAL A 112 -8.34 7.27 -6.47
C VAL A 112 -7.89 5.83 -6.35
N ILE A 113 -6.94 5.45 -7.20
CA ILE A 113 -6.36 4.11 -7.25
C ILE A 113 -4.98 4.15 -6.60
N TYR A 114 -4.79 3.26 -5.64
CA TYR A 114 -3.57 3.05 -4.89
C TYR A 114 -2.98 1.69 -5.21
N ARG A 115 -1.66 1.62 -5.28
CA ARG A 115 -0.87 0.39 -5.24
C ARG A 115 -0.29 0.25 -3.85
N ILE A 116 -0.61 -0.86 -3.19
CA ILE A 116 -0.14 -1.16 -1.85
C ILE A 116 0.89 -2.27 -1.96
N THR A 117 2.05 -2.08 -1.32
CA THR A 117 3.07 -3.11 -1.20
C THR A 117 3.30 -3.39 0.28
N GLY A 118 2.98 -4.59 0.73
CA GLY A 118 3.10 -5.04 2.12
C GLY A 118 4.22 -6.05 2.27
N ARG A 119 5.00 -5.94 3.35
CA ARG A 119 6.08 -6.87 3.71
C ARG A 119 5.81 -7.47 5.08
N GLY A 120 5.82 -8.79 5.14
CA GLY A 120 5.72 -9.57 6.38
C GLY A 120 6.97 -10.40 6.63
N THR A 121 7.30 -10.61 7.89
CA THR A 121 8.36 -11.53 8.33
C THR A 121 7.74 -12.80 8.93
N GLY A 122 8.45 -13.92 8.82
CA GLY A 122 8.11 -15.15 9.55
C GLY A 122 8.52 -15.06 11.02
N GLY A 123 8.76 -16.22 11.63
CA GLY A 123 9.35 -16.36 12.97
C GLY A 123 10.84 -16.03 13.04
N ASN A 124 11.41 -15.51 11.95
CA ASN A 124 12.68 -14.81 11.90
C ASN A 124 12.61 -13.73 10.79
N ASP A 125 13.51 -12.74 10.85
CA ASP A 125 13.54 -11.65 9.88
C ASP A 125 14.12 -12.06 8.51
N THR A 126 14.70 -13.27 8.38
CA THR A 126 15.25 -13.74 7.09
C THR A 126 14.18 -14.36 6.19
N THR A 127 13.10 -14.88 6.77
CA THR A 127 11.92 -15.34 6.04
C THR A 127 10.99 -14.16 5.82
N GLN A 128 10.91 -13.69 4.58
CA GLN A 128 10.13 -12.53 4.23
C GLN A 128 9.22 -12.83 3.04
N THR A 129 8.02 -12.29 3.10
CA THR A 129 7.09 -12.26 1.98
C THR A 129 6.74 -10.81 1.67
N VAL A 130 6.77 -10.46 0.39
CA VAL A 130 6.25 -9.18 -0.10
C VAL A 130 5.04 -9.46 -0.98
N LEU A 131 3.93 -8.81 -0.67
CA LEU A 131 2.69 -8.85 -1.45
C LEU A 131 2.41 -7.47 -2.01
N ARG A 132 1.69 -7.45 -3.14
CA ARG A 132 1.27 -6.23 -3.80
C ARG A 132 -0.18 -6.35 -4.25
N SER A 133 -0.98 -5.34 -3.92
CA SER A 133 -2.39 -5.23 -4.33
C SER A 133 -2.68 -3.84 -4.89
N HIS A 134 -3.82 -3.71 -5.57
CA HIS A 134 -4.36 -2.42 -5.95
C HIS A 134 -5.67 -2.20 -5.19
N TYR A 135 -5.87 -1.00 -4.68
CA TYR A 135 -7.03 -0.59 -3.91
C TYR A 135 -7.59 0.70 -4.48
N ALA A 136 -8.88 0.73 -4.79
CA ALA A 136 -9.54 1.93 -5.27
C ALA A 136 -10.49 2.45 -4.18
N ARG A 137 -10.41 3.75 -3.90
CA ARG A 137 -11.29 4.41 -2.93
C ARG A 137 -11.97 5.59 -3.58
N ALA A 138 -13.29 5.66 -3.40
CA ALA A 138 -14.08 6.84 -3.72
C ALA A 138 -14.08 7.79 -2.52
N TYR A 139 -13.83 9.06 -2.80
CA TYR A 139 -13.89 10.18 -1.85
C TYR A 139 -15.11 11.05 -2.12
#